data_AF-A0A9Q0GVZ1-F1
#
_entry.id   AF-A0A9Q0GVZ1-F1
#
_cell.length_a   1.000
_cell.length_b   1.000
_cell.length_c   1.000
_cell.angle_alpha   90.00
_cell.angle_beta   90.00
_cell.angle_gamma   90.00
#
_symmetry.space_group_name_H-M   'P 1'
#
loop_
_entity.id
_entity.type
_entity.pdbx_description
1 polymer ?
#
loop_
_entity_poly.entity_id
_entity_poly.type
_entity_poly.pdbx_seq_one_letter_code
_entity_poly.pdbx_strand_id
1 'polypeptide(L)'
;MPVVPMFLYQNTYSKNWIIACGEGKMFEAIGYWPPELFNSIKDFAPLVGWRGEVYAPQGELASKMGTGHFPQNYDAGRQYQSVASFSAVRVYNETYIGVAPYDPSLEYIVDETKYYDIVDFPYIDDEWRHTFFYGGPGEDIDGPSVENIYND
;
A
#
# COMPACT_ATOMS: atom_id res chain seq x y z
N MET A 1 2.27 -0.69 16.28
CA MET A 1 3.46 -0.80 15.40
C MET A 1 4.03 0.59 15.22
N PRO A 2 5.36 0.78 15.10
CA PRO A 2 5.89 2.07 14.71
C PRO A 2 5.38 2.41 13.30
N VAL A 3 4.72 3.55 13.15
CA VAL A 3 4.31 4.09 11.86
C VAL A 3 5.44 4.97 11.36
N VAL A 4 5.91 4.74 10.14
CA VAL A 4 6.89 5.60 9.49
C VAL A 4 6.15 6.44 8.45
N PRO A 5 6.00 7.75 8.66
CA PRO A 5 5.40 8.62 7.64
C PRO A 5 6.22 8.57 6.36
N MET A 6 5.55 8.49 5.21
CA MET A 6 6.18 8.54 3.90
C MET A 6 5.53 9.62 3.04
N PHE A 7 6.37 10.27 2.24
CA PHE A 7 5.97 11.37 1.37
C PHE A 7 6.58 11.16 0.00
N LEU A 8 5.73 11.20 -1.03
CA LEU A 8 6.15 11.32 -2.43
C LEU A 8 5.66 12.68 -2.91
N TYR A 9 6.58 13.57 -3.27
CA TYR A 9 6.24 14.92 -3.69
C TYR A 9 7.20 15.44 -4.73
N GLN A 10 6.72 16.42 -5.50
CA GLN A 10 7.54 17.16 -6.44
C GLN A 10 8.03 18.47 -5.81
N ASN A 11 9.32 18.77 -5.95
CA ASN A 11 9.87 20.07 -5.60
C ASN A 11 9.33 21.16 -6.53
N THR A 12 8.77 22.23 -5.99
CA THR A 12 8.14 23.31 -6.77
C THR A 12 9.09 24.06 -7.69
N TYR A 13 10.36 24.15 -7.31
CA TYR A 13 11.38 24.89 -8.05
C TYR A 13 12.10 24.01 -9.06
N SER A 14 12.70 22.91 -8.60
CA SER A 14 13.52 22.06 -9.46
C SER A 14 12.72 21.02 -10.25
N LYS A 15 11.43 20.82 -9.92
CA LYS A 15 10.56 19.80 -10.51
C LYS A 15 11.02 18.35 -10.30
N ASN A 16 11.99 18.15 -9.40
CA ASN A 16 12.44 16.82 -9.02
C ASN A 16 11.39 16.13 -8.15
N TRP A 17 11.17 14.85 -8.41
CA TRP A 17 10.39 13.98 -7.53
C TRP A 17 11.28 13.44 -6.42
N ILE A 18 10.77 13.49 -5.20
CA ILE A 18 11.47 13.05 -4.00
C ILE A 18 10.53 12.08 -3.27
N ILE A 19 11.07 10.92 -2.89
CA ILE A 19 10.47 10.08 -1.86
C ILE A 19 11.25 10.28 -0.57
N ALA A 20 10.55 10.53 0.52
CA ALA A 20 11.11 10.74 1.83
C ALA A 20 10.32 9.98 2.88
N CYS A 21 10.97 9.63 3.99
CA CYS A 21 10.34 9.00 5.13
C CYS A 21 10.83 9.59 6.45
N GLY A 22 10.07 9.36 7.52
CA GLY A 22 10.39 9.80 8.88
C GLY A 22 9.58 11.01 9.35
N GLU A 23 9.80 11.39 10.60
CA GLU A 23 9.04 12.43 11.29
C GLU A 23 9.96 13.47 11.94
N GLY A 24 9.52 14.73 11.92
CA GLY A 24 10.23 15.83 12.57
C GLY A 24 11.65 15.98 12.04
N LYS A 25 12.64 15.84 12.92
CA LYS A 25 14.08 15.96 12.56
C LYS A 25 14.64 14.73 11.82
N MET A 26 13.88 13.65 11.72
CA MET A 26 14.27 12.40 11.03
C MET A 26 13.70 12.30 9.62
N PHE A 27 13.23 13.41 9.04
CA PHE A 27 12.79 13.44 7.65
C PHE A 27 14.00 13.23 6.73
N GLU A 28 14.05 12.10 6.04
CA GLU A 28 15.16 11.71 5.16
C GLU A 28 14.65 11.41 3.76
N ALA A 29 15.28 12.01 2.76
CA ALA A 29 15.03 11.68 1.35
C ALA A 29 15.69 10.33 1.05
N ILE A 30 14.89 9.32 0.71
CA ILE A 30 15.35 7.96 0.42
C ILE A 30 15.34 7.65 -1.08
N GLY A 31 14.87 8.58 -1.91
CA GLY A 31 14.93 8.47 -3.37
C GLY A 31 14.65 9.79 -4.08
N TYR A 32 15.12 9.85 -5.32
CA TYR A 32 15.20 11.07 -6.11
C TYR A 32 15.08 10.74 -7.59
N TRP A 33 14.23 11.48 -8.30
CA TRP A 33 14.07 11.38 -9.75
C TRP A 33 13.97 12.77 -10.40
N PRO A 34 14.91 13.11 -11.30
CA PRO A 34 14.81 14.32 -12.11
C PRO A 34 13.58 14.31 -13.02
N PRO A 35 13.00 15.48 -13.33
CA PRO A 35 11.86 15.59 -14.24
C PRO A 35 12.17 15.09 -15.64
N GLU A 36 13.43 15.12 -16.09
CA GLU A 36 13.85 14.66 -17.42
C GLU A 36 13.70 13.15 -17.63
N LEU A 37 13.54 12.37 -16.55
CA LEU A 37 13.26 10.93 -16.66
C LEU A 37 11.82 10.65 -17.12
N PHE A 38 10.94 11.66 -17.08
CA PHE A 38 9.51 11.46 -17.27
C PHE A 38 8.93 12.37 -18.35
N ASN A 39 8.11 11.77 -19.21
CA ASN A 39 7.31 12.52 -20.17
C ASN A 39 5.96 12.95 -19.59
N SER A 40 5.31 12.08 -18.80
CA SER A 40 3.93 12.27 -18.33
C SER A 40 3.80 12.89 -16.94
N ILE A 41 4.83 12.76 -16.09
CA ILE A 41 4.83 13.28 -14.71
C ILE A 41 5.82 14.41 -14.50
N LYS A 42 6.22 15.11 -15.57
CA LYS A 42 7.24 16.15 -15.50
C LYS A 42 6.81 17.34 -14.63
N ASP A 43 5.55 17.76 -14.73
CA ASP A 43 5.04 19.00 -14.12
C ASP A 43 4.03 18.75 -13.00
N PHE A 44 3.31 17.62 -13.05
CA PHE A 44 2.36 17.14 -12.04
C PHE A 44 2.11 15.64 -12.26
N ALA A 45 1.48 14.98 -11.29
CA ALA A 45 1.01 13.60 -11.45
C ALA A 45 -0.46 13.59 -11.93
N PRO A 46 -0.76 13.16 -13.17
CA PRO A 46 -2.14 13.09 -13.67
C PRO A 46 -2.90 11.88 -13.10
N LEU A 47 -2.17 10.88 -12.60
CA LEU A 47 -2.68 9.68 -11.96
C LEU A 47 -1.82 9.40 -10.72
N VAL A 48 -2.47 9.04 -9.62
CA VAL A 48 -1.82 8.58 -8.40
C VAL A 48 -2.38 7.22 -8.07
N GLY A 49 -1.50 6.31 -7.69
CA GLY A 49 -1.88 4.98 -7.26
C GLY A 49 -0.77 4.35 -6.44
N TRP A 50 -1.11 3.25 -5.78
CA TRP A 50 -0.21 2.42 -5.01
C TRP A 50 -0.27 1.02 -5.60
N ARG A 51 0.90 0.40 -5.75
CA ARG A 51 1.05 -0.95 -6.26
C ARG A 51 2.06 -1.70 -5.41
N GLY A 52 1.86 -3.00 -5.29
CA GLY A 52 2.87 -3.96 -4.85
C GLY A 52 2.97 -5.05 -5.90
N GLU A 53 4.13 -5.68 -6.01
CA GLU A 53 4.32 -6.84 -6.87
C GLU A 53 5.12 -7.90 -6.13
N VAL A 54 4.80 -9.16 -6.42
CA VAL A 54 5.63 -10.31 -6.05
C VAL A 54 6.08 -10.96 -7.34
N TYR A 55 7.36 -11.29 -7.40
CA TYR A 55 7.96 -12.00 -8.52
C TYR A 55 8.47 -13.36 -8.06
N ALA A 56 8.21 -14.38 -8.87
CA ALA A 56 8.74 -15.73 -8.70
C ALA A 56 9.32 -16.21 -10.03
N PRO A 57 10.56 -16.72 -10.06
CA PRO A 57 11.08 -17.44 -11.21
C PRO A 57 10.22 -18.67 -11.56
N GLN A 58 10.29 -19.12 -12.81
CA GLN A 58 9.57 -20.31 -13.24
C GLN A 58 10.00 -21.55 -12.43
N GLY A 59 9.04 -22.21 -11.79
CA GLY A 59 9.28 -23.40 -10.97
C GLY A 59 9.59 -23.10 -9.50
N GLU A 60 9.59 -21.83 -9.10
CA GLU A 60 9.66 -21.41 -7.69
C GLU A 60 8.29 -20.98 -7.19
N LEU A 61 8.02 -21.22 -5.91
CA LEU A 61 6.78 -20.78 -5.25
C LEU A 61 6.81 -19.28 -5.06
N ALA A 62 5.69 -18.61 -5.35
CA ALA A 62 5.57 -17.19 -5.09
C ALA A 62 5.73 -16.86 -3.60
N SER A 63 6.48 -15.80 -3.32
CA SER A 63 6.84 -15.38 -1.96
C SER A 63 5.68 -14.71 -1.21
N LYS A 64 5.73 -14.74 0.12
CA LYS A 64 4.78 -14.03 0.99
C LYS A 64 4.80 -12.52 0.71
N MET A 65 3.63 -11.89 0.66
CA MET A 65 3.48 -10.43 0.59
C MET A 65 3.12 -9.87 1.97
N GLY A 66 3.72 -8.74 2.34
CA GLY A 66 3.45 -8.08 3.62
C GLY A 66 3.86 -8.97 4.79
N THR A 67 2.90 -9.34 5.63
CA THR A 67 3.11 -10.24 6.78
C THR A 67 2.94 -11.73 6.43
N GLY A 68 2.54 -12.06 5.21
CA GLY A 68 2.20 -13.44 4.82
C GLY A 68 0.77 -13.88 5.17
N HIS A 69 -0.04 -12.99 5.75
CA HIS A 69 -1.45 -13.26 6.06
C HIS A 69 -2.38 -12.50 5.11
N PHE A 70 -3.54 -13.10 4.81
CA PHE A 70 -4.59 -12.40 4.09
C PHE A 70 -5.18 -11.25 4.94
N PRO A 71 -5.53 -10.12 4.32
CA PRO A 71 -6.15 -8.99 5.00
C PRO A 71 -7.57 -9.26 5.51
N GLN A 72 -8.27 -10.30 5.04
CA GLN A 72 -9.65 -10.62 5.47
C GLN A 72 -9.77 -11.16 6.90
N ASN A 73 -8.66 -11.55 7.54
CA ASN A 73 -8.66 -11.88 8.97
C ASN A 73 -8.82 -10.63 9.87
N TYR A 74 -9.10 -9.48 9.26
CA TYR A 74 -9.59 -8.27 9.91
C TYR A 74 -11.00 -8.48 10.46
N ASP A 75 -11.11 -9.18 11.59
CA ASP A 75 -12.27 -9.04 12.46
C ASP A 75 -12.06 -7.77 13.29
N ALA A 76 -13.09 -6.90 13.30
CA ALA A 76 -13.06 -5.46 13.62
C ALA A 76 -12.71 -5.09 15.09
N GLY A 77 -11.98 -5.96 15.80
CA GLY A 77 -11.71 -5.85 17.21
C GLY A 77 -10.23 -5.73 17.61
N ARG A 78 -9.30 -6.57 17.08
CA ARG A 78 -8.01 -6.78 17.80
C ARG A 78 -6.79 -7.22 16.97
N GLN A 79 -6.84 -7.29 15.64
CA GLN A 79 -5.77 -7.94 14.85
C GLN A 79 -4.97 -7.04 13.90
N TYR A 80 -5.02 -5.71 14.10
CA TYR A 80 -4.22 -4.74 13.34
C TYR A 80 -2.71 -5.06 13.27
N GLN A 81 -2.19 -5.88 14.19
CA GLN A 81 -0.78 -6.24 14.28
C GLN A 81 -0.36 -7.44 13.42
N SER A 82 -1.29 -8.07 12.68
CA SER A 82 -1.03 -9.30 11.92
C SER A 82 -0.99 -9.12 10.40
N VAL A 83 -1.32 -7.93 9.89
CA VAL A 83 -1.43 -7.64 8.45
C VAL A 83 -0.64 -6.37 8.11
N ALA A 84 -0.03 -6.32 6.92
CA ALA A 84 0.64 -5.12 6.43
C ALA A 84 -0.39 -4.08 5.96
N SER A 85 -0.12 -2.80 6.21
CA SER A 85 -1.03 -1.72 5.84
C SER A 85 -0.31 -0.45 5.43
N PHE A 86 -1.02 0.37 4.66
CA PHE A 86 -0.75 1.80 4.55
C PHE A 86 -1.94 2.54 5.12
N SER A 87 -1.67 3.44 6.05
CA SER A 87 -2.69 4.14 6.82
C SER A 87 -2.53 5.65 6.66
N ALA A 88 -3.60 6.39 6.93
CA ALA A 88 -3.65 7.84 6.78
C ALA A 88 -3.26 8.33 5.38
N VAL A 89 -3.60 7.56 4.34
CA VAL A 89 -3.27 7.88 2.95
C VAL A 89 -3.94 9.19 2.54
N ARG A 90 -3.14 10.09 1.94
CA ARG A 90 -3.59 11.39 1.44
C ARG A 90 -2.94 11.70 0.11
N VAL A 91 -3.72 12.31 -0.77
CA VAL A 91 -3.24 12.88 -2.03
C VAL A 91 -3.34 14.39 -1.94
N TYR A 92 -2.29 15.09 -2.33
CA TYR A 92 -2.25 16.55 -2.30
C TYR A 92 -2.47 17.08 -3.72
N ASN A 93 -3.40 18.01 -3.85
CA ASN A 93 -3.64 18.70 -5.11
C ASN A 93 -2.64 19.86 -5.31
N GLU A 94 -2.79 20.59 -6.42
CA GLU A 94 -1.94 21.74 -6.78
C GLU A 94 -1.95 22.89 -5.76
N THR A 95 -2.97 22.98 -4.90
CA THR A 95 -3.05 23.97 -3.82
C THR A 95 -2.52 23.45 -2.49
N TYR A 96 -1.87 22.28 -2.47
CA TYR A 96 -1.36 21.60 -1.27
C TYR A 96 -2.43 21.26 -0.24
N ILE A 97 -3.68 21.10 -0.69
CA ILE A 97 -4.76 20.59 0.14
C ILE A 97 -4.74 19.07 0.03
N GLY A 98 -4.45 18.41 1.14
CA GLY A 98 -4.48 16.95 1.25
C GLY A 98 -5.92 16.46 1.34
N VAL A 99 -6.33 15.63 0.39
CA VAL A 99 -7.63 14.97 0.36
C VAL A 99 -7.45 13.48 0.59
N ALA A 100 -8.42 12.84 1.26
CA ALA A 100 -8.50 11.39 1.24
C ALA A 100 -8.74 10.94 -0.21
N PRO A 101 -8.12 9.86 -0.69
CA PRO A 101 -8.33 9.33 -2.03
C PRO A 101 -9.69 8.62 -2.16
N TYR A 102 -10.76 9.25 -1.67
CA TYR A 102 -12.14 8.83 -1.89
C TYR A 102 -12.55 9.24 -3.31
N ASP A 103 -12.08 8.46 -4.29
CA ASP A 103 -12.52 8.59 -5.67
C ASP A 103 -13.33 7.33 -6.02
N PRO A 104 -14.60 7.44 -6.46
CA PRO A 104 -15.36 6.29 -6.92
C PRO A 104 -14.73 5.58 -8.15
N SER A 105 -13.75 6.20 -8.81
CA SER A 105 -12.93 5.59 -9.86
C SER A 105 -11.69 4.87 -9.35
N LEU A 106 -11.46 4.78 -8.02
CA LEU A 106 -10.36 4.00 -7.48
C LEU A 106 -10.59 2.52 -7.79
N GLU A 107 -9.79 1.99 -8.70
CA GLU A 107 -9.79 0.58 -9.08
C GLU A 107 -8.76 -0.19 -8.26
N TYR A 108 -9.19 -1.34 -7.73
CA TYR A 108 -8.31 -2.29 -7.06
C TYR A 108 -8.12 -3.49 -7.98
N ILE A 109 -6.86 -3.77 -8.30
CA ILE A 109 -6.48 -4.88 -9.18
C ILE A 109 -5.61 -5.81 -8.37
N VAL A 110 -6.03 -7.07 -8.29
CA VAL A 110 -5.27 -8.17 -7.70
C VAL A 110 -5.15 -9.25 -8.76
N ASP A 111 -3.94 -9.48 -9.25
CA ASP A 111 -3.71 -10.41 -10.37
C ASP A 111 -3.90 -11.87 -9.94
N GLU A 112 -3.47 -12.23 -8.72
CA GLU A 112 -3.51 -13.59 -8.18
C GLU A 112 -4.27 -13.66 -6.84
N THR A 113 -5.59 -13.49 -6.90
CA THR A 113 -6.50 -13.44 -5.73
C THR A 113 -6.49 -14.71 -4.88
N LYS A 114 -6.00 -15.83 -5.42
CA LYS A 114 -5.80 -17.07 -4.67
C LYS A 114 -4.73 -16.94 -3.58
N TYR A 115 -3.73 -16.10 -3.79
CA TYR A 115 -2.53 -16.05 -2.94
C TYR A 115 -2.31 -14.69 -2.28
N TYR A 116 -2.94 -13.64 -2.79
CA TYR A 116 -2.83 -12.28 -2.26
C TYR A 116 -4.19 -11.59 -2.27
N ASP A 117 -4.34 -10.62 -1.38
CA ASP A 117 -5.50 -9.74 -1.40
C ASP A 117 -5.19 -8.33 -0.89
N ILE A 118 -6.10 -7.41 -1.17
CA ILE A 118 -6.15 -6.05 -0.66
C ILE A 118 -7.56 -5.73 -0.15
N VAL A 119 -7.64 -5.16 1.05
CA VAL A 119 -8.89 -4.64 1.60
C VAL A 119 -8.71 -3.16 1.87
N ASP A 120 -9.48 -2.33 1.18
CA ASP A 120 -9.47 -0.89 1.34
C ASP A 120 -10.63 -0.42 2.22
N PHE A 121 -10.27 0.38 3.22
CA PHE A 121 -11.21 1.11 4.06
C PHE A 121 -11.01 2.60 3.79
N PRO A 122 -11.99 3.26 3.14
CA PRO A 122 -11.85 4.69 2.85
C PRO A 122 -11.80 5.55 4.11
N TYR A 123 -12.33 5.03 5.23
CA TYR A 123 -12.19 5.62 6.54
C TYR A 123 -12.40 4.57 7.64
N ILE A 124 -11.41 4.41 8.52
CA ILE A 124 -11.53 3.59 9.75
C ILE A 124 -11.88 4.49 10.95
N ASP A 125 -10.98 5.40 11.32
CA ASP A 125 -11.14 6.40 12.39
C ASP A 125 -10.16 7.58 12.20
N ASP A 126 -10.06 8.49 13.17
CA ASP A 126 -9.20 9.68 13.06
C ASP A 126 -7.69 9.37 13.02
N GLU A 127 -7.28 8.23 13.58
CA GLU A 127 -5.90 7.76 13.64
C GLU A 127 -5.51 7.03 12.35
N TRP A 128 -6.34 6.10 11.90
CA TRP A 128 -6.09 5.24 10.73
C TRP A 128 -6.57 5.86 9.42
N ARG A 129 -7.65 6.66 9.44
CA ARG A 129 -8.27 7.32 8.29
C ARG A 129 -8.44 6.37 7.10
N HIS A 130 -8.17 6.82 5.87
CA HIS A 130 -8.10 5.95 4.69
C HIS A 130 -6.92 4.99 4.86
N THR A 131 -7.23 3.71 5.01
CA THR A 131 -6.26 2.63 5.19
C THR A 131 -6.58 1.50 4.24
N PHE A 132 -5.57 0.97 3.59
CA PHE A 132 -5.68 -0.32 2.92
C PHE A 132 -4.74 -1.33 3.56
N PHE A 133 -5.24 -2.55 3.73
CA PHE A 133 -4.50 -3.71 4.19
C PHE A 133 -4.18 -4.58 2.99
N TYR A 134 -2.99 -5.16 2.96
CA TYR A 134 -2.55 -6.01 1.88
C TYR A 134 -1.70 -7.15 2.41
N GLY A 135 -1.68 -8.26 1.67
CA GLY A 135 -0.80 -9.38 1.99
C GLY A 135 -1.30 -10.68 1.43
N GLY A 136 -0.62 -11.75 1.82
CA GLY A 136 -1.01 -13.11 1.49
C GLY A 136 0.17 -14.07 1.58
N PRO A 137 -0.12 -15.37 1.73
CA PRO A 137 0.90 -16.39 1.99
C PRO A 137 1.80 -16.72 0.79
N GLY A 138 1.45 -16.24 -0.42
CA GLY A 138 2.08 -16.74 -1.64
C GLY A 138 1.69 -18.19 -1.93
N GLU A 139 2.48 -18.89 -2.74
CA GLU A 139 2.21 -20.30 -3.10
C GLU A 139 2.72 -21.30 -2.04
N ASP A 140 3.30 -20.78 -0.95
CA ASP A 140 3.71 -21.57 0.21
C ASP A 140 2.48 -21.96 1.05
N ILE A 141 1.94 -23.16 0.80
CA ILE A 141 0.75 -23.71 1.47
C ILE A 141 1.05 -24.28 2.87
N ASP A 142 2.24 -24.05 3.46
CA ASP A 142 2.53 -24.45 4.85
C ASP A 142 1.95 -23.47 5.90
N GLY A 143 0.70 -23.02 5.72
CA GLY A 143 -0.07 -22.22 6.70
C GLY A 143 -1.55 -22.58 6.69
N PRO A 144 -2.19 -22.64 7.88
CA PRO A 144 -2.92 -23.83 8.33
C PRO A 144 -3.92 -24.34 7.30
N SER A 145 -3.89 -25.64 7.05
CA SER A 145 -4.99 -26.37 6.45
C SER A 145 -6.27 -26.06 7.23
N VAL A 146 -7.10 -25.16 6.73
CA VAL A 146 -8.50 -25.08 7.13
C VAL A 146 -9.15 -26.31 6.49
N GLU A 147 -9.06 -27.45 7.18
CA GLU A 147 -10.01 -28.53 6.96
C GLU A 147 -11.38 -27.99 7.33
N ASN A 148 -12.16 -27.58 6.33
CA ASN A 148 -13.60 -27.46 6.48
C ASN A 148 -14.14 -28.88 6.69
N ILE A 149 -14.14 -29.35 7.93
CA ILE A 149 -14.88 -30.55 8.32
C ILE A 149 -16.36 -30.15 8.30
N TYR A 150 -17.01 -30.44 7.18
CA TYR A 150 -18.46 -30.58 7.17
C TYR A 150 -18.76 -31.88 7.92
N ASN A 151 -19.38 -31.76 9.09
CA ASN A 151 -20.10 -32.88 9.69
C ASN A 151 -21.52 -32.84 9.12
N ASP A 152 -21.93 -33.93 8.48
CA ASP A 152 -23.31 -34.22 8.10
C ASP A 152 -24.26 -34.26 9.31
#